data_AF-K1SR86-F1
#
_entry.id   AF-K1SR86-F1
#
_cell.length_a   1.000
_cell.length_b   1.000
_cell.length_c   1.000
_cell.angle_alpha   90.00
_cell.angle_beta   90.00
_cell.angle_gamma   90.00
#
_symmetry.space_group_name_H-M   'P 1'
#
loop_
_entity.id
_entity.type
_entity.pdbx_description
1 polymer ?
#
loop_
_entity_poly.entity_id
_entity_poly.type
_entity_poly.pdbx_seq_one_letter_code
_entity_poly.pdbx_strand_id
1 'polypeptide(L)'
;MLTLETMKNVTAVYTERTEGFRMYRQVTVIVLLCSGAVMTLIACWLTRPIRLLTQATGKMAEGEYSYRAEQISNDEMGQLTADFNHMAEALEQNIQNLENEVRAREDFIAAFSHELKTPLTAIIGYADMLRSRKLDEEKHFLCANYIYTEGKRLETMALRLLDIIVTRRKEIDRKTTNVSGIFSYLQEIYDETKNPEDSRVKVDICWEKGELYAEENLLKTVLINLTDNAIKASEEGQTVEITGRHMENGYYFQVRDEGIGIPEEELHKITEAFYMVDKSRSRAHNGAGLGLA
;
A
#
# COMPACT_ATOMS: atom_id res chain seq x y z
N MET A 1 114.19 30.41 0.00
CA MET A 1 112.99 30.97 -0.64
C MET A 1 111.99 31.20 0.49
N LEU A 2 111.81 32.46 0.92
CA LEU A 2 110.86 32.80 2.00
C LEU A 2 109.49 33.08 1.36
N THR A 3 108.49 32.29 1.72
CA THR A 3 107.09 32.54 1.36
C THR A 3 106.39 33.27 2.50
N LEU A 4 105.70 34.36 2.17
CA LEU A 4 104.92 35.17 3.10
C LEU A 4 103.47 34.70 3.02
N GLU A 5 102.99 33.98 4.03
CA GLU A 5 101.58 33.58 4.12
C GLU A 5 100.79 34.62 4.92
N THR A 6 99.82 35.27 4.27
CA THR A 6 98.83 36.13 4.94
C THR A 6 97.67 35.30 5.47
N MET A 7 97.57 35.15 6.80
CA MET A 7 96.37 34.60 7.44
C MET A 7 95.33 35.71 7.67
N LYS A 8 94.14 35.60 7.08
CA LYS A 8 92.98 36.46 7.38
C LYS A 8 92.05 35.76 8.38
N ASN A 9 91.64 36.47 9.42
CA ASN A 9 90.66 35.99 10.39
C ASN A 9 89.27 35.92 9.70
N VAL A 10 88.80 34.70 9.45
CA VAL A 10 87.51 34.41 8.81
C VAL A 10 86.43 34.01 9.81
N THR A 11 86.68 34.11 11.12
CA THR A 11 85.76 33.66 12.18
C THR A 11 84.39 34.33 12.09
N ALA A 12 84.32 35.60 11.69
CA ALA A 12 83.07 36.33 11.50
C ALA A 12 82.14 35.69 10.45
N VAL A 13 82.72 35.15 9.37
CA VAL A 13 81.95 34.46 8.30
C VAL A 13 81.38 33.14 8.80
N TYR A 14 82.12 32.41 9.64
CA TYR A 14 81.63 31.17 10.25
C TYR A 14 80.53 31.44 11.29
N THR A 15 80.66 32.50 12.11
CA THR A 15 79.62 32.85 13.09
C THR A 15 78.32 33.26 12.42
N GLU A 16 78.37 34.12 11.40
CA GLU A 16 77.20 34.55 10.62
C GLU A 16 76.50 33.35 9.94
N ARG A 17 77.29 32.41 9.38
CA ARG A 17 76.76 31.17 8.82
C ARG A 17 76.06 30.30 9.87
N THR A 18 76.63 30.17 11.07
CA THR A 18 76.03 29.36 12.15
C THR A 18 74.76 29.98 12.71
N GLU A 19 74.67 31.31 12.77
CA GLU A 19 73.46 32.03 13.14
C GLU A 19 72.36 31.85 12.09
N GLY A 20 72.72 31.96 10.80
CA GLY A 20 71.83 31.67 9.68
C GLY A 20 71.25 30.24 9.72
N PHE A 21 72.09 29.23 9.97
CA PHE A 21 71.61 27.85 10.14
C PHE A 21 70.71 27.65 11.37
N ARG A 22 71.00 28.34 12.48
CA ARG A 22 70.17 28.29 13.69
C ARG A 22 68.78 28.87 13.42
N MET A 23 68.72 30.04 12.78
CA MET A 23 67.48 30.69 12.38
C MET A 23 66.68 29.81 11.41
N TYR A 24 67.33 29.27 10.37
CA TYR A 24 66.69 28.37 9.41
C TYR A 24 66.07 27.13 10.09
N ARG A 25 66.80 26.50 11.01
CA ARG A 25 66.30 25.34 11.77
C ARG A 25 65.09 25.71 12.63
N GLN A 26 65.11 26.86 13.32
CA GLN A 26 63.98 27.31 14.13
C GLN A 26 62.73 27.54 13.27
N VAL A 27 62.87 28.23 12.14
CA VAL A 27 61.77 28.45 11.19
C VAL A 27 61.23 27.12 10.67
N THR A 28 62.10 26.20 10.29
CA THR A 28 61.70 24.87 9.78
C THR A 28 60.90 24.10 10.83
N VAL A 29 61.33 24.10 12.09
CA VAL A 29 60.61 23.44 13.18
C VAL A 29 59.25 24.07 13.41
N ILE A 30 59.14 25.40 13.40
CA ILE A 30 57.87 26.11 13.55
C ILE A 30 56.92 25.74 12.42
N VAL A 31 57.39 25.78 11.17
CA VAL A 31 56.58 25.41 10.00
C VAL A 31 56.09 23.96 10.10
N LEU A 32 56.95 23.03 10.51
CA LEU A 32 56.57 21.63 10.72
C LEU A 32 55.47 21.50 11.78
N LEU A 33 55.63 22.15 12.93
CA LEU A 33 54.62 22.11 14.00
C LEU A 33 53.28 22.73 13.56
N CYS A 34 53.30 23.87 12.89
CA CYS A 34 52.10 24.52 12.37
C CYS A 34 51.41 23.65 11.31
N SER A 35 52.17 23.07 10.37
CA SER A 35 51.62 22.18 9.34
C SER A 35 50.98 20.93 9.93
N GLY A 36 51.61 20.33 10.94
CA GLY A 36 51.07 19.19 11.67
C GLY A 36 49.77 19.54 12.40
N ALA A 37 49.72 20.69 13.07
CA ALA A 37 48.52 21.16 13.77
C ALA A 37 47.35 21.46 12.82
N VAL A 38 47.62 22.07 11.65
CA VAL A 38 46.60 22.31 10.63
C VAL A 38 46.10 21.00 10.04
N MET A 39 47.01 20.06 9.75
CA MET A 39 46.66 18.75 9.21
C MET A 39 45.76 17.94 10.17
N THR A 40 46.07 17.95 11.47
CA THR A 40 45.24 17.26 12.47
C THR A 40 43.87 17.92 12.63
N LEU A 41 43.79 19.25 12.59
CA LEU A 41 42.52 19.99 12.61
C LEU A 41 41.62 19.60 11.44
N ILE A 42 42.15 19.64 10.21
CA ILE A 42 41.39 19.28 9.00
C ILE A 42 40.96 17.81 9.07
N ALA A 43 41.85 16.90 9.50
CA ALA A 43 41.51 15.49 9.63
C ALA A 43 40.37 15.26 10.62
N CYS A 44 40.40 15.92 11.79
CA CYS A 44 39.32 15.82 12.77
C CYS A 44 38.00 16.41 12.25
N TRP A 45 38.06 17.54 11.53
CA TRP A 45 36.90 18.20 10.97
C TRP A 45 36.23 17.34 9.89
N LEU A 46 37.00 16.71 9.00
CA LEU A 46 36.48 15.87 7.91
C LEU A 46 36.00 14.49 8.40
N THR A 47 36.69 13.90 9.37
CA THR A 47 36.40 12.52 9.83
C THR A 47 35.15 12.45 10.71
N ARG A 48 34.81 13.53 11.41
CA ARG A 48 33.68 13.53 12.36
C ARG A 48 32.32 13.31 11.66
N PRO A 49 31.95 14.03 10.58
CA PRO A 49 30.70 13.76 9.84
C PRO A 49 30.65 12.34 9.27
N ILE A 50 31.76 11.86 8.70
CA ILE A 50 31.85 10.52 8.12
C ILE A 50 31.58 9.44 9.17
N ARG A 51 32.10 9.61 10.38
CA ARG A 51 31.88 8.67 11.48
C ARG A 51 30.41 8.64 11.92
N LEU A 52 29.74 9.79 11.97
CA LEU A 52 28.31 9.86 12.29
C LEU A 52 27.45 9.15 11.23
N LEU A 53 27.73 9.39 9.95
CA LEU A 53 27.05 8.68 8.86
C LEU A 53 27.31 7.18 8.92
N THR A 54 28.55 6.77 9.18
CA THR A 54 28.90 5.34 9.32
C THR A 54 28.12 4.68 10.46
N GLN A 55 27.96 5.38 11.59
CA GLN A 55 27.16 4.89 12.71
C GLN A 55 25.67 4.81 12.36
N ALA A 56 25.13 5.83 11.68
CA ALA A 56 23.75 5.84 11.22
C ALA A 56 23.45 4.69 10.26
N THR A 57 24.33 4.47 9.28
CA THR A 57 24.23 3.34 8.35
C THR A 57 24.29 2.00 9.08
N GLY A 58 25.16 1.86 10.09
CA GLY A 58 25.22 0.66 10.93
C GLY A 58 23.91 0.41 11.68
N LYS A 59 23.33 1.45 12.29
CA LYS A 59 22.03 1.40 12.98
C LYS A 59 20.89 0.98 12.05
N MET A 60 20.86 1.52 10.83
CA MET A 60 19.87 1.12 9.82
C MET A 60 20.05 -0.33 9.38
N ALA A 61 21.29 -0.82 9.26
CA ALA A 61 21.56 -2.23 8.94
C ALA A 61 21.13 -3.19 10.07
N GLU A 62 21.08 -2.71 11.31
CA GLU A 62 20.52 -3.43 12.47
C GLU A 62 18.98 -3.39 12.52
N GLY A 63 18.32 -2.64 11.62
CA GLY A 63 16.87 -2.50 11.55
C GLY A 63 16.30 -1.27 12.27
N GLU A 64 17.14 -0.38 12.81
CA GLU A 64 16.71 0.88 13.41
C GLU A 64 16.46 1.96 12.33
N TYR A 65 15.42 1.78 11.51
CA TYR A 65 15.13 2.64 10.35
C TYR A 65 14.70 4.07 10.70
N SER A 66 14.29 4.34 11.94
CA SER A 66 13.93 5.67 12.43
C SER A 66 15.16 6.50 12.84
N TYR A 67 16.35 5.88 12.92
CA TYR A 67 17.58 6.60 13.26
C TYR A 67 17.97 7.57 12.15
N ARG A 68 18.45 8.76 12.51
CA ARG A 68 18.90 9.80 11.58
C ARG A 68 20.29 10.29 11.94
N ALA A 69 21.08 10.60 10.92
CA ALA A 69 22.39 11.20 11.12
C ALA A 69 22.22 12.68 11.49
N GLU A 70 22.91 13.11 12.55
CA GLU A 70 22.92 14.51 12.99
C GLU A 70 23.68 15.38 11.97
N GLN A 71 23.04 16.42 11.47
CA GLN A 71 23.68 17.38 10.57
C GLN A 71 24.52 18.38 11.36
N ILE A 72 25.85 18.22 11.29
CA ILE A 72 26.82 19.05 12.02
C ILE A 72 27.56 20.06 11.13
N SER A 73 27.27 20.07 9.82
CA SER A 73 27.93 20.93 8.84
C SER A 73 26.93 21.52 7.83
N ASN A 74 27.27 22.68 7.26
CA ASN A 74 26.49 23.40 6.25
C ASN A 74 27.19 23.44 4.88
N ASP A 75 28.17 22.56 4.68
CA ASP A 75 28.93 22.37 3.44
C ASP A 75 28.45 21.12 2.69
N GLU A 76 29.27 20.57 1.80
CA GLU A 76 28.99 19.34 1.06
C GLU A 76 28.78 18.12 1.98
N MET A 77 29.40 18.09 3.16
CA MET A 77 29.16 17.03 4.15
C MET A 77 27.78 17.20 4.80
N GLY A 78 27.34 18.45 4.98
CA GLY A 78 25.97 18.77 5.38
C GLY A 78 24.95 18.27 4.37
N GLN A 79 25.18 18.56 3.09
CA GLN A 79 24.31 18.10 2.00
C GLN A 79 24.24 16.57 1.93
N LEU A 80 25.38 15.88 2.00
CA LEU A 80 25.42 14.42 2.02
C LEU A 80 24.63 13.84 3.21
N THR A 81 24.68 14.51 4.37
CA THR A 81 23.90 14.11 5.54
C THR A 81 22.39 14.28 5.31
N ALA A 82 21.98 15.38 4.68
CA ALA A 82 20.60 15.61 4.31
C ALA A 82 20.09 14.56 3.30
N ASP A 83 20.86 14.27 2.25
CA ASP A 83 20.53 13.27 1.24
C ASP A 83 20.40 11.87 1.85
N PHE A 84 21.29 11.51 2.78
CA PHE A 84 21.19 10.26 3.54
C PHE A 84 19.91 10.19 4.36
N ASN A 85 19.56 11.27 5.09
CA ASN A 85 18.35 11.30 5.90
C ASN A 85 17.07 11.22 5.04
N HIS A 86 17.05 11.83 3.85
CA HIS A 86 15.95 11.67 2.90
C HIS A 86 15.82 10.23 2.39
N MET A 87 16.94 9.56 2.11
CA MET A 87 16.94 8.14 1.75
C MET A 87 16.42 7.27 2.91
N ALA A 88 16.83 7.56 4.15
CA ALA A 88 16.37 6.86 5.34
C ALA A 88 14.86 7.02 5.57
N GLU A 89 14.33 8.22 5.36
CA GLU A 89 12.88 8.50 5.43
C GLU A 89 12.10 7.75 4.34
N ALA A 90 12.57 7.78 3.09
CA ALA A 90 11.95 7.03 2.02
C ALA A 90 11.97 5.51 2.29
N LEU A 91 13.06 4.99 2.86
CA LEU A 91 13.18 3.58 3.23
C LEU A 91 12.23 3.22 4.37
N GLU A 92 12.17 4.01 5.43
CA GLU A 92 11.27 3.80 6.56
C GLU A 92 9.80 3.79 6.10
N GLN A 93 9.42 4.75 5.25
CA GLN A 93 8.06 4.80 4.69
C GLN A 93 7.74 3.56 3.85
N ASN A 94 8.69 3.11 3.01
CA ASN A 94 8.51 1.89 2.21
C ASN A 94 8.36 0.64 3.07
N ILE A 95 9.14 0.52 4.15
CA ILE A 95 9.04 -0.60 5.09
C ILE A 95 7.69 -0.56 5.80
N GLN A 96 7.26 0.61 6.29
CA GLN A 96 5.96 0.76 6.93
C GLN A 96 4.81 0.40 5.98
N ASN A 97 4.90 0.81 4.71
CA ASN A 97 3.92 0.46 3.69
C ASN A 97 3.88 -1.05 3.45
N LEU A 98 5.05 -1.70 3.31
CA LEU A 98 5.14 -3.15 3.16
C LEU A 98 4.58 -3.90 4.36
N GLU A 99 4.89 -3.48 5.58
CA GLU A 99 4.33 -4.08 6.79
C GLU A 99 2.80 -3.96 6.83
N ASN A 100 2.27 -2.80 6.45
CA ASN A 100 0.82 -2.59 6.38
C ASN A 100 0.17 -3.48 5.31
N GLU A 101 0.80 -3.63 4.13
CA GLU A 101 0.33 -4.55 3.08
C GLU A 101 0.36 -6.01 3.54
N VAL A 102 1.42 -6.43 4.23
CA VAL A 102 1.54 -7.78 4.78
C VAL A 102 0.45 -8.03 5.82
N ARG A 103 0.25 -7.11 6.77
CA ARG A 103 -0.83 -7.22 7.77
C ARG A 103 -2.20 -7.29 7.13
N ALA A 104 -2.50 -6.39 6.19
CA ALA A 104 -3.78 -6.41 5.47
C ALA A 104 -4.00 -7.74 4.71
N ARG A 105 -2.93 -8.33 4.16
CA ARG A 105 -2.99 -9.64 3.53
C ARG A 105 -3.22 -10.77 4.53
N GLU A 106 -2.56 -10.74 5.69
CA GLU A 106 -2.77 -11.73 6.76
C GLU A 106 -4.20 -11.67 7.29
N ASP A 107 -4.71 -10.46 7.56
CA ASP A 107 -6.08 -10.23 8.01
C ASP A 107 -7.10 -10.73 6.97
N PHE A 108 -6.85 -10.47 5.67
CA PHE A 108 -7.67 -10.99 4.58
C PHE A 108 -7.72 -12.53 4.57
N ILE A 109 -6.56 -13.19 4.69
CA ILE A 109 -6.48 -14.66 4.70
C ILE A 109 -7.17 -15.24 5.93
N ALA A 110 -7.00 -14.61 7.10
CA ALA A 110 -7.64 -15.04 8.34
C ALA A 110 -9.17 -14.93 8.25
N ALA A 111 -9.68 -13.78 7.78
CA ALA A 111 -11.10 -13.55 7.57
C ALA A 111 -11.69 -14.54 6.55
N PHE A 112 -11.01 -14.74 5.42
CA PHE A 112 -11.41 -15.72 4.41
C PHE A 112 -11.49 -17.14 4.97
N SER A 113 -10.47 -17.56 5.74
CA SER A 113 -10.43 -18.89 6.34
C SER A 113 -11.58 -19.11 7.32
N HIS A 114 -11.96 -18.08 8.07
CA HIS A 114 -13.12 -18.13 8.95
C HIS A 114 -14.42 -18.29 8.16
N GLU A 115 -14.62 -17.46 7.13
CA GLU A 115 -15.81 -17.49 6.28
C GLU A 115 -15.96 -18.78 5.47
N LEU A 116 -14.86 -19.46 5.13
CA LEU A 116 -14.90 -20.81 4.52
C LEU A 116 -15.26 -21.91 5.53
N LYS A 117 -14.82 -21.79 6.79
CA LYS A 117 -15.00 -22.83 7.80
C LYS A 117 -16.48 -23.04 8.14
N THR A 118 -17.26 -21.97 8.20
CA THR A 118 -18.71 -22.02 8.51
C THR A 118 -19.53 -22.85 7.51
N PRO A 119 -19.55 -22.56 6.20
CA PRO A 119 -20.29 -23.34 5.22
C PRO A 119 -19.75 -24.77 5.13
N LEU A 120 -18.43 -24.97 5.24
CA LEU A 120 -17.83 -26.31 5.22
C LEU A 120 -18.30 -27.15 6.42
N THR A 121 -18.37 -26.57 7.61
CA THR A 121 -18.86 -27.26 8.81
C THR A 121 -20.34 -27.64 8.66
N ALA A 122 -21.15 -26.76 8.05
CA ALA A 122 -22.55 -27.06 7.76
C ALA A 122 -22.69 -28.21 6.76
N ILE A 123 -21.94 -28.18 5.64
CA ILE A 123 -21.90 -29.27 4.65
C ILE A 123 -21.54 -30.60 5.30
N ILE A 124 -20.47 -30.62 6.11
CA ILE A 124 -20.04 -31.83 6.81
C ILE A 124 -21.12 -32.32 7.78
N GLY A 125 -21.76 -31.43 8.53
CA GLY A 125 -22.81 -31.77 9.47
C GLY A 125 -24.05 -32.36 8.82
N TYR A 126 -24.55 -31.75 7.74
CA TYR A 126 -25.69 -32.27 6.98
C TYR A 126 -25.34 -33.58 6.25
N ALA A 127 -24.13 -33.70 5.71
CA ALA A 127 -23.66 -34.94 5.08
C ALA A 127 -23.55 -36.08 6.10
N ASP A 128 -23.07 -35.81 7.32
CA ASP A 128 -23.02 -36.80 8.39
C ASP A 128 -24.43 -37.19 8.87
N MET A 129 -25.38 -36.25 8.90
CA MET A 129 -26.79 -36.54 9.21
C MET A 129 -27.42 -37.48 8.17
N LEU A 130 -27.18 -37.23 6.87
CA LEU A 130 -27.62 -38.09 5.77
C LEU A 130 -26.99 -39.50 5.85
N ARG A 131 -25.73 -39.60 6.30
CA ARG A 131 -25.00 -40.86 6.38
C ARG A 131 -25.33 -41.69 7.62
N SER A 132 -25.60 -41.04 8.76
CA SER A 132 -25.70 -41.69 10.07
C SER A 132 -27.12 -42.00 10.54
N ARG A 133 -28.15 -41.40 9.92
CA ARG A 133 -29.55 -41.55 10.34
C ARG A 133 -30.44 -41.96 9.17
N LYS A 134 -31.43 -42.81 9.44
CA LYS A 134 -32.59 -42.96 8.54
C LYS A 134 -33.46 -41.73 8.71
N LEU A 135 -33.50 -40.90 7.68
CA LEU A 135 -34.34 -39.70 7.61
C LEU A 135 -35.60 -40.02 6.80
N ASP A 136 -36.67 -39.29 7.08
CA ASP A 136 -37.80 -39.22 6.16
C ASP A 136 -37.37 -38.51 4.86
N GLU A 137 -38.16 -38.66 3.81
CA GLU A 137 -37.86 -38.15 2.47
C GLU A 137 -37.75 -36.62 2.46
N GLU A 138 -38.54 -35.94 3.29
CA GLU A 138 -38.56 -34.49 3.46
C GLU A 138 -37.26 -33.96 4.10
N LYS A 139 -36.81 -34.55 5.20
CA LYS A 139 -35.53 -34.19 5.84
C LYS A 139 -34.33 -34.57 4.99
N HIS A 140 -34.43 -35.67 4.23
CA HIS A 140 -33.39 -36.06 3.28
C HIS A 140 -33.23 -34.98 2.21
N PHE A 141 -34.33 -34.54 1.60
CA PHE A 141 -34.33 -33.46 0.62
C PHE A 141 -33.80 -32.15 1.23
N LEU A 142 -34.23 -31.80 2.45
CA LEU A 142 -33.78 -30.60 3.14
C LEU A 142 -32.26 -30.61 3.37
N CYS A 143 -31.69 -31.71 3.88
CA CYS A 143 -30.25 -31.82 4.10
C CYS A 143 -29.47 -31.73 2.78
N ALA A 144 -29.93 -32.40 1.72
CA ALA A 144 -29.33 -32.30 0.39
C ALA A 144 -29.35 -30.86 -0.14
N ASN A 145 -30.47 -30.16 0.05
CA ASN A 145 -30.61 -28.76 -0.36
C ASN A 145 -29.68 -27.82 0.43
N TYR A 146 -29.51 -28.03 1.74
CA TYR A 146 -28.54 -27.26 2.54
C TYR A 146 -27.10 -27.48 2.05
N ILE A 147 -26.70 -28.73 1.80
CA ILE A 147 -25.38 -29.05 1.25
C ILE A 147 -25.16 -28.35 -0.10
N TYR A 148 -26.16 -28.42 -1.00
CA TYR A 148 -26.09 -27.78 -2.30
C TYR A 148 -25.95 -26.27 -2.19
N THR A 149 -26.77 -25.64 -1.34
CA THR A 149 -26.77 -24.18 -1.15
C THR A 149 -25.44 -23.68 -0.60
N GLU A 150 -24.89 -24.35 0.43
CA GLU A 150 -23.58 -23.98 0.98
C GLU A 150 -22.43 -24.27 0.00
N GLY A 151 -22.54 -25.34 -0.81
CA GLY A 151 -21.59 -25.62 -1.89
C GLY A 151 -21.56 -24.52 -2.95
N LYS A 152 -22.73 -24.03 -3.36
CA LYS A 152 -22.86 -22.88 -4.27
C LYS A 152 -22.32 -21.58 -3.67
N ARG A 153 -22.51 -21.39 -2.37
CA ARG A 153 -21.95 -20.25 -1.64
C ARG A 153 -20.41 -20.30 -1.62
N LEU A 154 -19.82 -21.47 -1.37
CA LEU A 154 -18.37 -21.68 -1.43
C LEU A 154 -17.80 -21.41 -2.83
N GLU A 155 -18.46 -21.90 -3.88
CA GLU A 155 -18.07 -21.64 -5.28
C GLU A 155 -18.02 -20.14 -5.58
N THR A 156 -19.07 -19.41 -5.19
CA THR A 156 -19.17 -17.96 -5.37
C THR A 156 -18.07 -17.22 -4.62
N MET A 157 -17.78 -17.61 -3.38
CA MET A 157 -16.67 -17.04 -2.59
C MET A 157 -15.30 -17.29 -3.23
N ALA A 158 -15.06 -18.50 -3.75
CA ALA A 158 -13.80 -18.86 -4.39
C ALA A 158 -13.55 -18.07 -5.69
N LEU A 159 -14.59 -17.90 -6.52
CA LEU A 159 -14.50 -17.09 -7.75
C LEU A 159 -14.17 -15.62 -7.42
N ARG A 160 -14.86 -15.03 -6.43
CA ARG A 160 -14.57 -13.65 -5.99
C ARG A 160 -13.14 -13.48 -5.47
N LEU A 161 -12.61 -14.46 -4.74
CA LEU A 161 -11.23 -14.42 -4.28
C LEU A 161 -10.25 -14.47 -5.47
N LEU A 162 -10.51 -15.31 -6.46
CA LEU A 162 -9.70 -15.37 -7.67
C LEU A 162 -9.71 -14.02 -8.41
N ASP A 163 -10.89 -13.39 -8.53
CA ASP A 163 -11.03 -12.07 -9.15
C ASP A 163 -10.21 -11.00 -8.43
N ILE A 164 -10.24 -10.95 -7.09
CA ILE A 164 -9.45 -10.00 -6.30
C ILE A 164 -7.95 -10.22 -6.52
N ILE A 165 -7.48 -11.48 -6.47
CA ILE A 165 -6.05 -11.82 -6.63
C ILE A 165 -5.55 -11.50 -8.04
N VAL A 166 -6.36 -11.83 -9.07
CA VAL A 166 -5.98 -11.62 -10.47
C VAL A 166 -6.04 -10.13 -10.83
N THR A 167 -7.06 -9.40 -10.36
CA THR A 167 -7.23 -7.97 -10.64
C THR A 167 -6.11 -7.14 -10.04
N ARG A 168 -5.64 -7.46 -8.82
CA ARG A 168 -4.47 -6.79 -8.21
C ARG A 168 -3.16 -6.97 -9.00
N ARG A 169 -3.08 -7.93 -9.92
CA ARG A 169 -1.85 -8.25 -10.67
C ARG A 169 -1.85 -7.75 -12.11
N LYS A 170 -2.95 -7.19 -12.62
CA LYS A 170 -3.04 -6.72 -14.01
C LYS A 170 -2.79 -5.22 -14.11
N GLU A 171 -2.00 -4.81 -15.08
CA GLU A 171 -2.06 -3.45 -15.60
C GLU A 171 -3.46 -3.20 -16.13
N ILE A 172 -4.09 -2.10 -15.71
CA ILE A 172 -5.43 -1.73 -16.14
C ILE A 172 -5.34 -1.23 -17.59
N ASP A 173 -5.79 -2.04 -18.54
CA ASP A 173 -5.84 -1.67 -19.95
C ASP A 173 -7.00 -0.70 -20.20
N ARG A 174 -6.70 0.60 -20.16
CA ARG A 174 -7.69 1.67 -20.34
C ARG A 174 -7.85 2.01 -21.81
N LYS A 175 -9.10 2.10 -22.25
CA LYS A 175 -9.44 2.52 -23.61
C LYS A 175 -10.58 3.53 -23.57
N THR A 176 -10.66 4.37 -24.60
CA THR A 176 -11.81 5.25 -24.80
C THR A 176 -13.06 4.38 -24.98
N THR A 177 -14.01 4.53 -24.07
CA THR A 177 -15.20 3.70 -23.95
C THR A 177 -16.43 4.60 -23.94
N ASN A 178 -17.44 4.22 -24.73
CA ASN A 178 -18.72 4.93 -24.74
C ASN A 178 -19.57 4.51 -23.55
N VAL A 179 -20.04 5.48 -22.78
CA VAL A 179 -20.81 5.23 -21.56
C VAL A 179 -22.13 4.52 -21.85
N SER A 180 -22.72 4.76 -23.02
CA SER A 180 -23.99 4.13 -23.41
C SER A 180 -23.87 2.60 -23.43
N GLY A 181 -22.71 2.05 -23.83
CA GLY A 181 -22.50 0.60 -23.83
C GLY A 181 -22.52 -0.03 -22.43
N ILE A 182 -22.08 0.72 -21.41
CA ILE A 182 -22.11 0.27 -20.02
C ILE A 182 -23.55 0.27 -19.49
N PHE A 183 -24.28 1.36 -19.68
CA PHE A 183 -25.66 1.46 -19.19
C PHE A 183 -26.63 0.55 -19.93
N SER A 184 -26.47 0.35 -21.25
CA SER A 184 -27.27 -0.63 -21.99
C SER A 184 -27.04 -2.06 -21.49
N TYR A 185 -25.82 -2.39 -21.08
CA TYR A 185 -25.52 -3.68 -20.48
C TYR A 185 -26.19 -3.84 -19.09
N LEU A 186 -26.18 -2.79 -18.26
CA LEU A 186 -26.89 -2.81 -16.97
C LEU A 186 -28.40 -2.93 -17.15
N GLN A 187 -28.98 -2.22 -18.13
CA GLN A 187 -30.39 -2.36 -18.47
C GLN A 187 -30.75 -3.78 -18.88
N GLU A 188 -29.89 -4.49 -19.62
CA GLU A 188 -30.15 -5.87 -20.01
C GLU A 188 -30.14 -6.84 -18.81
N ILE A 189 -29.27 -6.61 -17.82
CA ILE A 189 -29.19 -7.42 -16.60
C ILE A 189 -30.41 -7.24 -15.71
N TYR A 190 -30.82 -5.99 -15.49
CA TYR A 190 -31.87 -5.63 -14.54
C TYR A 190 -33.24 -5.39 -15.21
N ASP A 191 -33.45 -5.90 -16.42
CA ASP A 191 -34.73 -5.83 -17.12
C ASP A 191 -35.79 -6.68 -16.41
N GLU A 192 -36.73 -6.01 -15.74
CA GLU A 192 -37.86 -6.62 -15.02
C GLU A 192 -38.70 -7.57 -15.88
N THR A 193 -38.74 -7.37 -17.20
CA THR A 193 -39.53 -8.22 -18.10
C THR A 193 -38.92 -9.60 -18.35
N LYS A 194 -37.61 -9.78 -18.07
CA LYS A 194 -36.90 -11.06 -18.25
C LYS A 194 -36.78 -11.87 -16.96
N ASN A 195 -36.93 -11.27 -15.79
CA ASN A 195 -36.71 -11.95 -14.51
C ASN A 195 -37.85 -11.70 -13.49
N PRO A 196 -39.09 -12.15 -13.77
CA PRO A 196 -40.28 -11.84 -12.97
C PRO A 196 -40.26 -12.38 -11.53
N GLU A 197 -39.41 -13.38 -11.22
CA GLU A 197 -39.26 -13.91 -9.85
C GLU A 197 -38.34 -13.04 -8.95
N ASP A 198 -37.54 -12.14 -9.54
CA ASP A 198 -36.60 -11.27 -8.80
C ASP A 198 -37.13 -9.83 -8.60
N SER A 199 -38.36 -9.57 -9.04
CA SER A 199 -39.03 -8.26 -9.14
C SER A 199 -39.44 -7.62 -7.79
N ARG A 200 -38.73 -7.92 -6.69
CA ARG A 200 -39.00 -7.31 -5.38
C ARG A 200 -38.61 -5.84 -5.31
N VAL A 201 -37.60 -5.42 -6.08
CA VAL A 201 -37.04 -4.07 -6.04
C VAL A 201 -37.00 -3.53 -7.47
N LYS A 202 -37.52 -2.31 -7.68
CA LYS A 202 -37.53 -1.65 -8.98
C LYS A 202 -36.17 -1.03 -9.27
N VAL A 203 -35.62 -1.22 -10.48
CA VAL A 203 -34.31 -0.63 -10.86
C VAL A 203 -34.50 0.39 -11.97
N ASP A 204 -34.36 1.67 -11.64
CA ASP A 204 -34.49 2.78 -12.60
C ASP A 204 -33.10 3.24 -13.07
N ILE A 205 -32.88 3.22 -14.39
CA ILE A 205 -31.58 3.51 -15.00
C ILE A 205 -31.69 4.71 -15.95
N CYS A 206 -30.96 5.79 -15.66
CA CYS A 206 -30.92 7.01 -16.47
C CYS A 206 -29.47 7.48 -16.73
N TRP A 207 -29.12 7.88 -17.94
CA TRP A 207 -27.76 8.37 -18.22
C TRP A 207 -27.70 9.43 -19.32
N GLU A 208 -26.66 10.26 -19.25
CA GLU A 208 -26.28 11.22 -20.29
C GLU A 208 -25.23 10.62 -21.24
N LYS A 209 -25.14 11.14 -22.47
CA LYS A 209 -24.11 10.67 -23.40
C LYS A 209 -22.74 11.17 -22.96
N GLY A 210 -21.74 10.29 -23.01
CA GLY A 210 -20.36 10.63 -22.69
C GLY A 210 -19.39 9.55 -23.13
N GLU A 211 -18.11 9.92 -23.12
CA GLU A 211 -16.99 9.01 -23.32
C GLU A 211 -16.04 9.12 -22.13
N LEU A 212 -15.41 8.00 -21.79
CA LEU A 212 -14.47 7.93 -20.68
C LEU A 212 -13.26 7.08 -21.05
N TYR A 213 -12.12 7.36 -20.42
CA TYR A 213 -10.90 6.58 -20.57
C TYR A 213 -10.76 5.63 -19.38
N ALA A 214 -11.26 4.40 -19.54
CA ALA A 214 -11.25 3.40 -18.46
C ALA A 214 -11.20 1.97 -19.02
N GLU A 215 -11.07 0.99 -18.12
CA GLU A 215 -11.34 -0.41 -18.43
C GLU A 215 -12.84 -0.65 -18.21
N GLU A 216 -13.52 -1.02 -19.30
CA GLU A 216 -14.97 -1.10 -19.37
C GLU A 216 -15.57 -2.19 -18.46
N ASN A 217 -14.91 -3.34 -18.31
CA ASN A 217 -15.43 -4.47 -17.55
C ASN A 217 -15.36 -4.23 -16.05
N LEU A 218 -14.29 -3.62 -15.54
CA LEU A 218 -14.12 -3.23 -14.14
C LEU A 218 -15.18 -2.21 -13.74
N LEU A 219 -15.50 -1.25 -14.61
CA LEU A 219 -16.62 -0.32 -14.36
C LEU A 219 -17.96 -1.05 -14.30
N LYS A 220 -18.22 -1.98 -15.22
CA LYS A 220 -19.43 -2.82 -15.18
C LYS A 220 -19.48 -3.62 -13.87
N THR A 221 -18.38 -4.24 -13.46
CA THR A 221 -18.28 -5.00 -12.21
C THR A 221 -18.57 -4.12 -10.99
N VAL A 222 -18.00 -2.91 -10.90
CA VAL A 222 -18.27 -1.99 -9.79
C VAL A 222 -19.74 -1.60 -9.73
N LEU A 223 -20.35 -1.24 -10.88
CA LEU A 223 -21.75 -0.85 -10.94
C LEU A 223 -22.70 -2.01 -10.59
N ILE A 224 -22.41 -3.22 -11.06
CA ILE A 224 -23.16 -4.43 -10.68
C ILE A 224 -23.04 -4.67 -9.18
N ASN A 225 -21.82 -4.61 -8.63
CA ASN A 225 -21.61 -4.84 -7.19
C ASN A 225 -22.35 -3.82 -6.31
N LEU A 226 -22.33 -2.54 -6.70
CA LEU A 226 -23.07 -1.49 -6.00
C LEU A 226 -24.59 -1.70 -6.11
N THR A 227 -25.08 -2.04 -7.30
CA THR A 227 -26.51 -2.27 -7.56
C THR A 227 -27.02 -3.51 -6.81
N ASP A 228 -26.27 -4.61 -6.83
CA ASP A 228 -26.62 -5.82 -6.07
C ASP A 228 -26.67 -5.56 -4.56
N ASN A 229 -25.78 -4.71 -4.04
CA ASN A 229 -25.81 -4.33 -2.64
C ASN A 229 -27.03 -3.44 -2.32
N ALA A 230 -27.33 -2.47 -3.19
CA ALA A 230 -28.51 -1.63 -3.10
C ALA A 230 -29.81 -2.46 -3.08
N ILE A 231 -29.94 -3.44 -3.99
CA ILE A 231 -31.10 -4.34 -4.05
C ILE A 231 -31.21 -5.17 -2.76
N LYS A 232 -30.09 -5.72 -2.25
CA LYS A 232 -30.09 -6.51 -1.01
C LYS A 232 -30.43 -5.70 0.24
N ALA A 233 -30.13 -4.40 0.23
CA ALA A 233 -30.43 -3.49 1.34
C ALA A 233 -31.85 -2.93 1.30
N SER A 234 -32.54 -3.07 0.17
CA SER A 234 -33.88 -2.53 -0.08
C SER A 234 -35.00 -3.54 0.25
N GLU A 235 -36.14 -3.02 0.69
CA GLU A 235 -37.38 -3.77 0.93
C GLU A 235 -38.25 -3.87 -0.34
N GLU A 236 -39.29 -4.71 -0.29
CA GLU A 236 -40.18 -4.95 -1.42
C GLU A 236 -40.94 -3.68 -1.84
N GLY A 237 -40.89 -3.34 -3.13
CA GLY A 237 -41.50 -2.15 -3.72
C GLY A 237 -40.64 -0.88 -3.66
N GLN A 238 -39.46 -0.93 -3.03
CA GLN A 238 -38.50 0.18 -3.08
C GLN A 238 -37.79 0.26 -4.43
N THR A 239 -37.20 1.42 -4.72
CA THR A 239 -36.52 1.68 -5.99
C THR A 239 -35.02 1.90 -5.79
N VAL A 240 -34.21 1.32 -6.67
CA VAL A 240 -32.77 1.57 -6.80
C VAL A 240 -32.56 2.38 -8.07
N GLU A 241 -31.94 3.55 -7.95
CA GLU A 241 -31.66 4.46 -9.06
C GLU A 241 -30.18 4.37 -9.46
N ILE A 242 -29.91 4.05 -10.73
CA ILE A 242 -28.58 4.13 -11.33
C ILE A 242 -28.54 5.33 -12.28
N THR A 243 -27.73 6.33 -11.96
CA THR A 243 -27.61 7.56 -12.75
C THR A 243 -26.20 7.79 -13.27
N GLY A 244 -26.12 8.31 -14.51
CA GLY A 244 -24.88 8.75 -15.13
C GLY A 244 -25.00 10.18 -15.63
N ARG A 245 -24.10 11.08 -15.20
CA ARG A 245 -24.11 12.50 -15.59
C ARG A 245 -22.75 12.96 -16.09
N HIS A 246 -22.75 13.77 -17.14
CA HIS A 246 -21.54 14.42 -17.63
C HIS A 246 -21.29 15.69 -16.80
N MET A 247 -20.10 15.79 -16.18
CA MET A 247 -19.67 16.95 -15.41
C MET A 247 -18.41 17.57 -16.02
N GLU A 248 -18.04 18.79 -15.61
CA GLU A 248 -16.85 19.48 -16.13
C GLU A 248 -15.54 18.68 -15.95
N ASN A 249 -15.44 17.91 -14.86
CA ASN A 249 -14.24 17.14 -14.50
C ASN A 249 -14.33 15.64 -14.87
N GLY A 250 -15.32 15.23 -15.67
CA GLY A 250 -15.47 13.85 -16.13
C GLY A 250 -16.89 13.32 -16.01
N TYR A 251 -17.04 12.00 -16.04
CA TYR A 251 -18.34 11.33 -15.99
C TYR A 251 -18.63 10.82 -14.57
N TYR A 252 -19.78 11.23 -14.03
CA TYR A 252 -20.21 10.88 -12.68
C TYR A 252 -21.22 9.72 -12.72
N PHE A 253 -20.90 8.65 -12.00
CA PHE A 253 -21.79 7.50 -11.78
C PHE A 253 -22.34 7.52 -10.36
N GLN A 254 -23.62 7.21 -10.20
CA GLN A 254 -24.27 7.15 -8.90
C GLN A 254 -25.25 5.97 -8.87
N VAL A 255 -25.17 5.18 -7.79
CA VAL A 255 -26.18 4.20 -7.42
C VAL A 255 -26.80 4.68 -6.11
N ARG A 256 -28.11 4.78 -6.06
CA ARG A 256 -28.87 5.24 -4.89
C ARG A 256 -29.94 4.22 -4.56
N ASP A 257 -30.02 3.85 -3.29
CA ASP A 257 -31.07 3.01 -2.74
C ASP A 257 -31.91 3.75 -1.69
N GLU A 258 -33.06 3.18 -1.36
CA GLU A 258 -33.95 3.61 -0.26
C GLU A 258 -33.87 2.65 0.94
N GLY A 259 -32.83 1.83 1.01
CA GLY A 259 -32.70 0.75 1.96
C GLY A 259 -32.37 1.21 3.38
N ILE A 260 -31.99 0.24 4.22
CA ILE A 260 -31.71 0.43 5.65
C ILE A 260 -30.59 1.44 5.97
N GLY A 261 -29.77 1.80 4.96
CA GLY A 261 -28.63 2.68 5.12
C GLY A 261 -27.47 2.06 5.92
N ILE A 262 -26.43 2.87 6.15
CA ILE A 262 -25.22 2.47 6.85
C ILE A 262 -24.97 3.48 7.99
N PRO A 263 -24.73 3.02 9.24
CA PRO A 263 -24.35 3.90 10.34
C PRO A 263 -23.08 4.70 10.01
N GLU A 264 -23.04 5.99 10.36
CA GLU A 264 -21.90 6.87 10.05
C GLU A 264 -20.56 6.33 10.55
N GLU A 265 -20.57 5.67 11.71
CA GLU A 265 -19.39 5.06 12.31
C GLU A 265 -18.84 3.86 11.53
N GLU A 266 -19.62 3.23 10.66
CA GLU A 266 -19.19 2.06 9.89
C GLU A 266 -18.82 2.40 8.43
N LEU A 267 -19.10 3.62 7.97
CA LEU A 267 -18.83 4.07 6.59
C LEU A 267 -17.36 3.89 6.17
N HIS A 268 -16.41 4.02 7.11
CA HIS A 268 -14.98 3.89 6.82
C HIS A 268 -14.52 2.44 6.59
N LYS A 269 -15.34 1.44 6.96
CA LYS A 269 -14.99 0.01 6.88
C LYS A 269 -15.69 -0.72 5.74
N ILE A 270 -16.63 -0.09 5.03
CA ILE A 270 -17.46 -0.78 4.03
C ILE A 270 -16.68 -1.34 2.84
N THR A 271 -15.49 -0.81 2.58
CA THR A 271 -14.56 -1.28 1.55
C THR A 271 -13.55 -2.30 2.09
N GLU A 272 -13.62 -2.67 3.37
CA GLU A 272 -12.79 -3.74 3.93
C GLU A 272 -13.34 -5.11 3.49
N ALA A 273 -12.45 -5.99 3.06
CA ALA A 273 -12.84 -7.34 2.65
C ALA A 273 -13.45 -8.12 3.81
N PHE A 274 -14.57 -8.82 3.54
CA PHE A 274 -15.33 -9.61 4.51
C PHE A 274 -16.02 -8.79 5.61
N TYR A 275 -15.98 -7.46 5.55
CA TYR A 275 -16.67 -6.60 6.48
C TYR A 275 -18.18 -6.56 6.18
N MET A 276 -18.99 -6.63 7.22
CA MET A 276 -20.46 -6.57 7.14
C MET A 276 -21.03 -5.95 8.43
N VAL A 277 -21.93 -4.99 8.28
CA VAL A 277 -22.57 -4.28 9.40
C VAL A 277 -23.46 -5.22 10.24
N ASP A 278 -24.20 -6.14 9.60
CA ASP A 278 -25.02 -7.13 10.30
C ASP A 278 -24.74 -8.57 9.82
N LYS A 279 -24.04 -9.35 10.65
CA LYS A 279 -23.66 -10.75 10.39
C LYS A 279 -24.83 -11.75 10.49
N SER A 280 -25.99 -11.32 10.99
CA SER A 280 -27.15 -12.20 11.20
C SER A 280 -28.08 -12.24 9.99
N ARG A 281 -28.35 -11.08 9.35
CA ARG A 281 -29.19 -10.95 8.15
C ARG A 281 -28.53 -11.46 6.86
N SER A 282 -27.20 -11.37 6.75
CA SER A 282 -26.47 -11.70 5.50
C SER A 282 -26.45 -13.20 5.14
N ARG A 283 -26.61 -14.09 6.13
CA ARG A 283 -26.66 -15.54 5.90
C ARG A 283 -27.86 -15.99 5.06
N ALA A 284 -28.94 -15.21 5.04
CA ALA A 284 -30.11 -15.49 4.20
C ALA A 284 -29.91 -15.08 2.72
N HIS A 285 -28.99 -14.15 2.43
CA HIS A 285 -28.80 -13.55 1.10
C HIS A 285 -27.43 -13.88 0.45
N ASN A 286 -26.74 -14.93 0.91
CA ASN A 286 -25.45 -15.38 0.35
C ASN A 286 -24.36 -14.28 0.25
N GLY A 287 -24.40 -13.28 1.13
CA GLY A 287 -23.42 -12.19 1.15
C GLY A 287 -22.10 -12.62 1.78
N ALA A 288 -20.99 -12.45 1.06
CA ALA A 288 -19.63 -12.76 1.54
C ALA A 288 -18.86 -11.54 2.09
N GLY A 289 -19.45 -10.33 2.10
CA GLY A 289 -18.75 -9.09 2.48
C GLY A 289 -17.61 -8.69 1.53
N LEU A 290 -17.58 -9.24 0.31
CA LEU A 290 -16.53 -8.97 -0.69
C LEU A 290 -16.98 -8.04 -1.82
N GLY A 291 -18.22 -7.55 -1.81
CA GLY A 291 -18.78 -6.82 -2.95
C GLY A 291 -18.16 -5.43 -3.18
N LEU A 292 -17.74 -4.75 -2.12
CA LEU A 292 -17.22 -3.37 -2.15
C LEU A 292 -15.71 -3.27 -1.93
N ALA A 293 -15.02 -4.40 -1.74
CA ALA A 293 -13.62 -4.48 -1.34
C ALA A 293 -12.64 -4.59 -2.53
#